data_AF-A0A151T540-F1
#
_entry.id   AF-A0A151T540-F1
#
_cell.length_a   1.000
_cell.length_b   1.000
_cell.length_c   1.000
_cell.angle_alpha   90.00
_cell.angle_beta   90.00
_cell.angle_gamma   90.00
#
_symmetry.space_group_name_H-M   'P 1'
#
loop_
_entity.id
_entity.type
_entity.pdbx_description
1 polymer ?
#
loop_
_entity_poly.entity_id
_entity_poly.type
_entity_poly.pdbx_seq_one_letter_code
_entity_poly.pdbx_strand_id
1 'polypeptide(L)' 'IIKRVDSVAYQIALPPNLSNLHDVFHVSQLRKYIHDPSHVIESDHLEVKENLTVEATLVRVED' A
#
# COMPACT_ATOMS: atom_id res chain seq x y z
N ILE A 1 -4.45 15.11 -6.66
CA ILE A 1 -5.86 14.87 -6.26
C ILE A 1 -6.74 15.21 -7.44
N ILE A 2 -7.63 14.30 -7.85
CA ILE A 2 -8.57 14.51 -8.97
C ILE A 2 -9.83 15.20 -8.46
N LYS A 3 -10.50 14.64 -7.46
CA LYS A 3 -11.69 15.21 -6.83
C LYS A 3 -11.86 14.74 -5.38
N ARG A 4 -12.68 15.47 -4.62
CA ARG A 4 -13.20 15.03 -3.32
C ARG A 4 -14.49 14.23 -3.57
N VAL A 5 -14.57 13.03 -2.99
CA VAL A 5 -15.72 12.12 -3.15
C VAL A 5 -16.64 12.19 -1.93
N ASP A 6 -16.07 12.45 -0.75
CA ASP A 6 -16.82 12.63 0.50
C ASP A 6 -16.07 13.61 1.43
N SER A 7 -16.64 13.92 2.60
CA SER A 7 -16.08 14.81 3.61
C SER A 7 -14.61 14.48 3.92
N VAL A 8 -14.25 13.21 3.91
CA VAL A 8 -12.91 12.72 4.28
C VAL A 8 -12.28 11.82 3.21
N ALA A 9 -12.87 11.71 2.02
CA ALA A 9 -12.41 10.82 0.95
C ALA A 9 -12.08 11.58 -0.33
N TYR A 10 -10.94 11.26 -0.94
CA TYR A 10 -10.42 11.91 -2.15
C TYR A 10 -10.00 10.88 -3.19
N GLN A 11 -10.36 11.15 -4.44
CA GLN A 11 -9.87 10.39 -5.60
C GLN A 11 -8.51 10.96 -6.05
N ILE A 12 -7.56 10.09 -6.35
CA ILE A 12 -6.17 10.43 -6.69
C ILE A 12 -5.76 9.72 -7.97
N ALA A 13 -5.01 10.42 -8.82
CA ALA A 13 -4.41 9.78 -9.99
C ALA A 13 -3.32 8.80 -9.54
N LEU A 14 -3.51 7.52 -9.82
CA LEU A 14 -2.53 6.49 -9.55
C LEU A 14 -1.60 6.31 -10.76
N PRO A 15 -0.30 6.02 -10.54
CA PRO A 15 0.60 5.64 -11.61
C PRO A 15 0.19 4.28 -12.20
N PRO A 16 0.52 3.98 -13.47
CA PRO A 16 0.04 2.77 -14.16
C PRO A 16 0.35 1.44 -13.46
N ASN A 17 1.47 1.37 -12.74
CA ASN A 17 1.88 0.20 -11.95
C ASN A 17 0.98 -0.07 -10.74
N LEU A 18 0.13 0.88 -10.35
CA LEU A 18 -0.83 0.77 -9.26
C LEU A 18 -2.28 0.78 -9.77
N SER A 19 -2.50 0.53 -11.07
CA SER A 19 -3.82 0.56 -11.71
C SER A 19 -4.82 -0.46 -11.14
N ASN A 20 -4.34 -1.47 -10.43
CA ASN A 20 -5.16 -2.45 -9.71
C ASN A 20 -5.64 -1.98 -8.33
N LEU A 21 -5.14 -0.85 -7.82
CA LEU A 21 -5.57 -0.29 -6.53
C LEU A 21 -6.78 0.63 -6.70
N HIS A 22 -7.58 0.73 -5.63
CA HIS A 22 -8.60 1.76 -5.54
C HIS A 22 -7.96 3.14 -5.49
N ASP A 23 -8.50 4.05 -6.28
CA ASP A 23 -7.99 5.40 -6.42
C ASP A 23 -8.60 6.40 -5.43
N VAL A 24 -9.51 5.94 -4.55
CA VAL A 24 -10.14 6.73 -3.50
C VAL A 24 -9.51 6.42 -2.14
N PHE A 25 -8.97 7.45 -1.50
CA PHE A 25 -8.27 7.36 -0.22
C PHE A 25 -8.89 8.27 0.83
N HIS A 26 -8.81 7.83 2.10
CA HIS A 26 -9.17 8.65 3.24
C HIS A 26 -8.07 9.68 3.53
N VAL A 27 -8.43 10.89 3.99
CA VAL A 27 -7.47 11.99 4.25
C VAL A 27 -6.33 11.61 5.21
N SER A 28 -6.59 10.70 6.16
CA SER A 28 -5.56 10.20 7.08
C SER A 28 -4.50 9.33 6.41
N GLN A 29 -4.83 8.67 5.29
CA GLN A 29 -3.89 7.85 4.51
C GLN A 29 -2.98 8.72 3.62
N LEU A 30 -3.40 9.95 3.34
CA LEU A 30 -2.65 10.92 2.53
C LEU A 30 -1.70 11.78 3.36
N ARG A 31 -1.50 11.41 4.64
CA ARG A 31 -0.56 12.10 5.51
C ARG A 31 0.84 12.05 4.89
N LYS A 32 1.56 13.16 5.03
CA LYS A 32 2.92 13.33 4.52
C LYS A 32 3.81 12.24 5.11
N TYR A 33 4.27 11.33 4.26
CA TYR A 33 5.30 10.36 4.64
C TYR A 33 6.56 11.12 5.07
N ILE A 34 7.08 10.79 6.25
CA ILE A 34 8.39 11.23 6.71
C ILE A 34 9.35 10.11 6.33
N HIS A 35 10.32 10.43 5.47
CA HIS A 35 11.29 9.46 5.02
C HIS A 35 12.10 8.93 6.21
N ASP A 36 11.96 7.63 6.47
CA ASP A 36 12.74 6.89 7.45
C ASP A 36 13.29 5.65 6.73
N PRO A 37 14.61 5.42 6.71
CA PRO A 37 15.19 4.21 6.15
C PRO A 37 14.58 2.91 6.71
N SER A 38 14.08 2.91 7.94
CA SER A 38 13.40 1.75 8.53
C SER A 38 12.00 1.47 7.96
N HIS A 39 11.37 2.45 7.29
CA HIS A 39 10.10 2.27 6.58
C HIS A 39 10.29 1.73 5.16
N VAL A 40 11.53 1.61 4.67
CA VAL A 40 11.81 0.97 3.39
C VAL A 40 11.50 -0.52 3.58
N ILE A 41 10.40 -0.96 2.97
CA ILE A 41 10.12 -2.39 2.85
C ILE A 41 11.21 -2.93 1.91
N GLU A 42 12.16 -3.68 2.47
CA GLU A 42 13.09 -4.45 1.65
C GLU A 42 12.26 -5.31 0.71
N SER A 43 12.56 -5.23 -0.59
CA SER A 43 11.97 -6.15 -1.55
C SER A 43 12.58 -7.51 -1.25
N ASP A 44 11.97 -8.26 -0.35
CA ASP A 44 12.30 -9.67 -0.17
C ASP A 44 12.25 -10.30 -1.55
N HIS A 45 13.29 -11.05 -1.91
CA HIS A 45 13.27 -11.92 -3.07
C HIS A 45 12.27 -13.04 -2.75
N LEU A 46 11.00 -12.69 -2.89
CA LEU A 46 9.90 -13.50 -2.47
C LEU A 46 9.75 -14.56 -3.56
N GLU A 47 10.26 -15.76 -3.27
CA GLU A 47 10.32 -16.85 -4.23
C GLU A 47 8.89 -17.37 -4.45
N VAL A 48 8.20 -16.72 -5.38
CA VAL A 48 6.85 -17.10 -5.79
C VAL A 48 6.96 -18.40 -6.57
N LYS A 49 6.37 -19.48 -6.04
CA LYS A 49 6.29 -20.77 -6.73
C LYS A 49 5.48 -20.60 -8.03
N GLU A 50 5.67 -21.46 -9.01
CA GLU A 50 4.99 -21.38 -10.33
C GLU A 50 3.46 -21.33 -10.25
N ASN A 51 2.89 -21.84 -9.16
CA ASN A 51 1.46 -21.78 -8.85
C ASN A 51 1.02 -20.48 -8.14
N LEU A 52 1.85 -19.43 -8.16
CA LEU A 52 1.61 -18.13 -7.51
C LEU A 52 1.42 -18.21 -5.99
N THR A 53 1.98 -19.24 -5.35
CA THR A 53 1.95 -19.36 -3.89
C THR A 53 3.21 -18.80 -3.24
N VAL A 54 3.02 -18.26 -2.04
CA VAL A 54 4.05 -17.67 -1.19
C VAL A 54 4.00 -18.39 0.15
N GLU A 55 5.15 -18.77 0.69
CA GLU A 55 5.23 -19.23 2.08
C GLU A 55 5.13 -18.02 3.01
N ALA A 56 3.96 -17.85 3.63
CA ALA A 56 3.74 -16.82 4.63
C ALA A 56 4.18 -17.33 6.00
N THR A 57 5.09 -16.61 6.66
CA THR A 57 5.38 -16.84 8.07
C THR A 57 4.38 -16.04 8.92
N LEU A 58 3.62 -16.74 9.76
CA LEU A 58 2.68 -16.08 10.67
C LEU A 58 3.47 -15.35 11.76
N VAL A 59 3.41 -14.01 11.75
CA VAL A 59 3.92 -13.19 12.86
C VAL A 59 2.80 -13.06 13.88
N ARG A 60 3.09 -13.41 15.14
CA ARG A 60 2.15 -13.19 16.25
C ARG A 60 2.07 -11.68 16.51
N VAL A 61 0.85 -11.17 16.56
CA VAL A 61 0.61 -9.81 17.08
C VAL A 61 0.68 -9.91 18.60
N GLU A 62 1.63 -9.23 19.22
CA GLU A 62 1.68 -9.05 20.67
C GLU A 62 0.81 -7.85 21.05
N ASP A 63 -0.03 -8.02 22.09
CA ASP A 63 -0.91 -6.99 22.66
C ASP A 63 -0.15 -5.94 23.49
#